data_AF-A0A348W8Y0-F1
#
_entry.id   AF-A0A348W8Y0-F1
#
_cell.length_a   1.000
_cell.length_b   1.000
_cell.length_c   1.000
_cell.angle_alpha   90.00
_cell.angle_beta   90.00
_cell.angle_gamma   90.00
#
_symmetry.space_group_name_H-M   'P 1'
#
loop_
_entity.id
_entity.type
_entity.pdbx_description
1 polymer ?
#
loop_
_entity_poly.entity_id
_entity_poly.type
_entity_poly.pdbx_seq_one_letter_code
_entity_poly.pdbx_strand_id
1 'polypeptide(L)' 'MPIDIRRTLTTVQTTHKEGWKEVAEPTTLVAAMAIIGNPWYGRGHVEDLSPEIREHGPV' A
#
# COMPACT_ATOMS: atom_id res chain seq x y z
N MET A 1 9.04 -12.03 -12.68
CA MET A 1 10.11 -11.04 -12.44
C MET A 1 9.96 -10.47 -11.04
N PRO A 2 11.05 -10.25 -10.30
CA PRO A 2 10.97 -9.58 -9.01
C PRO A 2 10.37 -8.18 -9.17
N ILE A 3 9.51 -7.76 -8.25
CA ILE A 3 8.97 -6.39 -8.20
C ILE A 3 10.13 -5.40 -8.02
N ASP A 4 10.22 -4.41 -8.89
CA ASP A 4 11.15 -3.29 -8.72
C ASP A 4 10.58 -2.29 -7.70
N ILE A 5 11.04 -2.37 -6.45
CA ILE A 5 10.62 -1.48 -5.36
C ILE A 5 11.56 -0.28 -5.30
N ARG A 6 11.04 0.90 -5.64
CA ARG A 6 11.79 2.17 -5.53
C ARG A 6 11.92 2.66 -4.09
N ARG A 7 10.87 2.49 -3.28
CA ARG A 7 10.82 2.94 -1.88
C ARG A 7 9.63 2.32 -1.16
N THR A 8 9.78 2.16 0.14
CA THR A 8 8.68 1.84 1.06
C THR A 8 8.35 3.03 1.96
N LEU A 9 7.09 3.13 2.37
CA LEU A 9 6.65 4.04 3.42
C LEU A 9 5.89 3.23 4.45
N THR A 10 6.20 3.45 5.72
CA THR A 10 5.39 2.93 6.83
C THR A 10 4.95 4.10 7.68
N THR A 11 3.64 4.26 7.83
CA THR A 11 3.04 5.24 8.72
C THR A 11 2.50 4.51 9.92
N VAL A 12 2.93 4.93 11.11
CA VAL A 12 2.35 4.48 12.38
C VAL A 12 1.70 5.69 13.02
N GLN A 13 0.38 5.66 13.13
CA GLN A 13 -0.41 6.70 13.75
C GLN A 13 -0.93 6.19 15.09
N THR A 14 -0.76 6.98 16.15
CA THR A 14 -1.41 6.74 17.45
C THR A 14 -2.47 7.80 17.68
N THR A 15 -3.70 7.39 17.95
CA THR A 15 -4.83 8.30 18.18
C THR A 15 -5.18 8.31 19.66
N HIS A 16 -4.99 9.46 20.32
CA HIS A 16 -5.31 9.65 21.75
C HIS A 16 -6.68 10.30 21.99
N LYS A 17 -7.26 10.93 20.94
CA LYS A 17 -8.55 11.62 20.99
C LYS A 17 -9.32 11.36 19.70
N GLU A 18 -10.58 10.99 19.83
CA GLU A 18 -11.51 10.92 18.71
C GLU A 18 -12.61 11.96 18.87
N GLY A 19 -12.73 12.83 17.86
CA GLY A 19 -13.53 14.05 17.97
C GLY A 19 -13.05 14.91 19.15
N TRP A 20 -13.90 15.07 20.16
CA TRP A 20 -13.60 15.86 21.36
C TRP A 20 -13.24 15.01 22.59
N LYS A 21 -13.30 13.67 22.51
CA LYS A 21 -13.18 12.77 23.67
C LYS A 21 -11.86 12.01 23.67
N GLU A 22 -11.25 11.86 24.85
CA GLU A 22 -10.11 10.97 25.07
C GLU A 22 -10.54 9.51 24.95
N VAL A 23 -9.73 8.72 24.24
CA VAL A 23 -9.90 7.27 24.21
C VAL A 23 -9.25 6.67 25.46
N ALA A 24 -9.88 5.65 26.05
CA ALA A 24 -9.37 5.01 27.27
C ALA A 24 -8.00 4.36 27.02
N GLU A 25 -7.83 3.80 25.82
CA GLU A 25 -6.56 3.26 25.33
C GLU A 25 -6.30 3.81 23.92
N PRO A 26 -5.13 4.40 23.64
CA PRO A 26 -4.81 4.93 22.32
C PRO A 26 -4.87 3.85 21.24
N THR A 27 -5.57 4.13 20.13
CA THR A 27 -5.60 3.22 18.99
C THR A 27 -4.36 3.42 18.13
N THR A 28 -3.83 2.34 17.57
CA THR A 28 -2.69 2.38 16.65
C THR A 28 -3.14 1.94 15.26
N LEU A 29 -2.93 2.80 14.27
CA LEU A 29 -3.11 2.49 12.87
C LEU A 29 -1.75 2.38 12.19
N VAL A 30 -1.52 1.27 11.51
CA VAL A 30 -0.31 1.03 10.72
C VAL A 30 -0.68 0.93 9.25
N ALA A 31 -0.04 1.75 8.41
CA ALA A 31 -0.15 1.68 6.96
C ALA A 31 1.24 1.41 6.37
N ALA A 32 1.39 0.28 5.67
CA ALA A 32 2.60 -0.07 4.94
C ALA A 32 2.35 0.03 3.43
N MET A 33 3.26 0.69 2.72
CA MET A 33 3.15 0.97 1.30
C MET A 33 4.49 0.70 0.60
N ALA A 34 4.42 0.19 -0.62
CA ALA A 34 5.56 0.06 -1.52
C ALA A 34 5.30 0.85 -2.81
N ILE A 35 6.30 1.60 -3.25
CA ILE A 35 6.29 2.28 -4.54
C ILE A 35 7.04 1.37 -5.49
N ILE A 36 6.34 0.90 -6.51
CA ILE A 36 6.85 -0.04 -7.49
C ILE A 36 6.92 0.59 -8.87
N GLY A 37 7.78 0.07 -9.74
CA GLY A 37 7.68 0.32 -11.17
C GLY A 37 6.33 -0.14 -11.71
N ASN A 38 5.66 0.68 -12.54
CA ASN A 38 4.41 0.28 -13.17
C ASN A 38 4.70 -0.83 -14.20
N PRO A 39 4.18 -2.06 -14.01
CA PRO A 39 4.50 -3.18 -14.89
C PRO A 39 3.95 -3.00 -16.31
N TRP A 40 2.90 -2.17 -16.48
CA TRP A 40 2.27 -1.90 -17.78
C TRP A 40 2.80 -0.64 -18.47
N TYR A 41 3.78 0.05 -17.89
CA TYR A 41 4.35 1.26 -18.48
C TYR A 41 4.89 1.00 -19.88
N GLY A 42 4.51 1.87 -20.84
CA GLY A 42 4.97 1.79 -22.23
C GLY A 42 4.27 0.74 -23.10
N ARG A 43 3.30 -0.04 -22.59
CA ARG A 43 2.63 -1.11 -23.35
C ARG A 43 1.42 -0.65 -24.17
N GLY A 44 0.97 0.60 -24.02
CA GLY A 44 -0.30 1.07 -24.60
C GLY A 44 -1.50 0.55 -23.82
N HIS A 45 -2.59 0.20 -24.52
CA HIS A 45 -3.77 -0.40 -23.88
C HIS A 45 -3.52 -1.88 -23.57
N VAL A 46 -3.79 -2.29 -22.34
CA VAL A 46 -3.65 -3.67 -21.87
C VAL A 46 -5.04 -4.21 -21.53
N GLU A 47 -5.51 -5.17 -22.33
CA GLU A 47 -6.84 -5.79 -22.18
C GLU A 47 -6.98 -6.61 -20.89
N ASP A 48 -5.92 -7.32 -20.48
CA ASP A 48 -5.92 -8.15 -19.27
C ASP A 48 -4.77 -7.77 -18.34
N LEU A 49 -5.12 -7.20 -17.19
CA LEU A 49 -4.18 -6.82 -16.12
C LEU A 49 -3.98 -7.94 -15.10
N SER A 50 -4.76 -9.02 -15.18
CA SER A 50 -4.78 -10.10 -14.18
C SER A 50 -3.42 -10.79 -13.98
N PRO A 51 -2.59 -11.03 -15.03
CA PRO A 51 -1.33 -11.72 -14.86
C PRO A 51 -0.39 -10.99 -13.90
N GLU A 52 -0.12 -9.70 -14.13
CA GLU A 52 0.79 -8.93 -13.28
C GLU A 52 0.19 -8.64 -11.90
N ILE A 53 -1.14 -8.51 -11.78
CA ILE A 53 -1.81 -8.40 -10.47
C ILE A 53 -1.60 -9.67 -9.64
N ARG A 54 -1.73 -10.85 -10.24
CA ARG A 54 -1.54 -12.12 -9.53
C ARG A 54 -0.08 -12.39 -9.20
N GLU A 55 0.83 -11.93 -10.06
CA GLU A 55 2.27 -12.05 -9.81
C GLU A 55 2.74 -11.15 -8.67
N HIS A 56 2.17 -9.95 -8.53
CA HIS A 56 2.62 -8.94 -7.57
C HIS A 56 1.74 -8.81 -6.32
N GLY A 57 0.50 -9.28 -6.39
CA GLY A 57 -0.47 -9.24 -5.31
C GLY A 57 -0.19 -10.26 -4.21
N PRO A 58 -0.88 -10.14 -3.07
CA PRO A 58 -0.83 -11.12 -2.00
C PRO A 58 -1.35 -12.48 -2.49
N VAL A 59 -0.71 -13.55 -1.99
CA VAL A 59 -1.13 -14.95 -2.18
C VAL A 59 -2.20 -15.37 -1.18
#